data_AF-A0A0A5JG46-F1
#
_entry.id   AF-A0A0A5JG46-F1
#
_cell.length_a   1.000
_cell.length_b   1.000
_cell.length_c   1.000
_cell.angle_alpha   90.00
_cell.angle_beta   90.00
_cell.angle_gamma   90.00
#
_symmetry.space_group_name_H-M   'P 1'
#
loop_
_entity.id
_entity.type
_entity.pdbx_description
1 polymer ?
#
loop_
_entity_poly.entity_id
_entity_poly.type
_entity_poly.pdbx_seq_one_letter_code
_entity_poly.pdbx_strand_id
1 'polypeptide(L)'
;MKNKALLATFIAFGVFILVGQQANLFGSNKPESFPKLPDSPQFAVSTQHDGTWLGRRVDVTGNNMCERTTITGKVVDGFATLNLTYNGTSLKGWINADEGELTLYASNRQWDYRFSGSVGKDKIQGKWFLTNGPCKGTWYLEKQV
;
A
#
# COMPACT_ATOMS: atom_id res chain seq x y z
N MET A 1 32.52 10.31 -37.20
CA MET A 1 31.22 10.89 -36.79
C MET A 1 30.52 10.11 -35.69
N LYS A 2 30.48 8.76 -35.75
CA LYS A 2 29.89 7.90 -34.70
C LYS A 2 30.42 8.17 -33.27
N ASN A 3 31.74 8.36 -33.12
CA ASN A 3 32.35 8.57 -31.79
C ASN A 3 32.01 9.94 -31.17
N LYS A 4 31.79 10.98 -31.99
CA LYS A 4 31.40 12.32 -31.51
C LYS A 4 29.95 12.36 -31.07
N ALA A 5 29.07 11.66 -31.79
CA ALA A 5 27.66 11.50 -31.41
C ALA A 5 27.53 10.68 -30.11
N LEU A 6 28.27 9.57 -29.99
CA LEU A 6 28.27 8.74 -28.78
C LEU A 6 28.74 9.52 -27.54
N LEU A 7 29.79 10.33 -27.69
CA LEU A 7 30.30 11.17 -26.61
C LEU A 7 29.29 12.23 -26.18
N ALA A 8 28.61 12.87 -27.14
CA ALA A 8 27.56 13.85 -26.85
C ALA A 8 26.36 13.22 -26.12
N THR A 9 25.94 12.01 -26.52
CA THR A 9 24.87 11.28 -25.84
C THR A 9 25.26 10.92 -24.40
N PHE A 10 26.50 10.48 -24.16
CA PHE A 10 26.99 10.18 -22.82
C PHE A 10 27.01 11.40 -21.91
N ILE A 11 27.48 12.55 -22.43
CA ILE A 11 27.50 13.81 -21.68
C ILE A 11 26.07 14.27 -21.38
N ALA A 12 25.17 14.25 -22.37
CA ALA A 12 23.78 14.64 -22.19
C ALA A 12 23.06 13.74 -21.17
N PHE A 13 23.32 12.43 -21.21
CA PHE A 13 22.78 11.48 -20.23
C PHE A 13 23.34 11.74 -18.82
N GLY A 14 24.65 11.98 -18.69
CA GLY A 14 25.27 12.33 -17.41
C GLY A 14 24.69 13.62 -16.80
N VAL A 15 24.50 14.66 -17.62
CA VAL A 15 23.85 15.91 -17.20
C VAL A 15 22.39 15.66 -16.80
N PHE A 16 21.65 14.87 -17.56
CA PHE A 16 20.27 14.50 -17.23
C PHE A 16 20.15 13.76 -15.89
N ILE A 17 21.05 12.80 -15.61
CA ILE A 17 21.10 12.10 -14.33
C ILE A 17 21.41 13.08 -13.19
N LEU A 18 22.41 13.96 -13.33
CA LEU A 18 22.77 14.93 -12.30
C LEU A 18 21.63 15.92 -11.98
N VAL A 19 21.03 16.49 -13.03
CA VAL A 19 19.91 17.44 -12.87
C VAL A 19 18.70 16.75 -12.24
N GLY A 20 18.35 15.54 -12.71
CA GLY A 20 17.20 14.85 -12.15
C GLY A 20 17.43 14.27 -10.74
N GLN A 21 18.68 13.97 -10.35
CA GLN A 21 19.01 13.68 -8.94
C GLN A 21 18.85 14.92 -8.06
N GLN A 22 19.38 16.08 -8.48
CA GLN A 22 19.28 17.33 -7.72
C GLN A 22 17.83 17.81 -7.58
N ALA A 23 17.02 17.61 -8.63
CA ALA A 23 15.60 17.94 -8.63
C ALA A 23 14.71 16.87 -7.97
N ASN A 24 15.28 15.81 -7.36
CA ASN A 24 14.55 14.65 -6.82
C ASN A 24 13.58 13.99 -7.83
N LEU A 25 13.80 14.17 -9.14
CA LEU A 25 12.98 13.58 -10.20
C LEU A 25 13.13 12.05 -10.28
N PHE A 26 14.25 11.51 -9.78
CA PHE A 26 14.52 10.08 -9.68
C PHE A 26 14.43 9.58 -8.25
N GLY A 27 13.42 10.05 -7.50
CA GLY A 27 13.24 9.79 -6.09
C GLY A 27 13.49 8.31 -5.72
N SER A 28 14.61 8.07 -5.04
CA SER A 28 14.79 6.88 -4.23
C SER A 28 13.71 6.91 -3.16
N ASN A 29 12.88 5.86 -3.10
CA ASN A 29 11.86 5.69 -2.08
C ASN A 29 12.45 6.05 -0.71
N LYS A 30 11.80 6.97 0.02
CA LYS A 30 12.14 7.30 1.40
C LYS A 30 11.22 6.49 2.31
N PRO A 31 11.59 5.26 2.70
CA PRO A 31 10.66 4.37 3.41
C PRO A 31 10.28 4.96 4.78
N GLU A 32 11.16 5.79 5.33
CA GLU A 32 10.92 6.50 6.58
C GLU A 32 9.78 7.52 6.53
N SER A 33 9.40 7.99 5.34
CA SER A 33 8.24 8.89 5.18
C SER A 33 6.92 8.14 5.01
N PHE A 34 6.93 6.81 4.97
CA PHE A 34 5.70 6.03 4.85
C PHE A 34 4.95 6.05 6.19
N PRO A 35 3.61 5.92 6.17
CA PRO A 35 2.81 5.92 7.39
C PRO A 35 3.23 4.76 8.29
N LYS A 36 3.54 5.09 9.53
CA LYS A 36 3.83 4.09 10.55
C LYS A 36 2.55 3.84 11.33
N LEU A 37 2.32 2.58 11.67
CA LEU A 37 1.27 2.21 12.62
C LEU A 37 1.51 3.02 13.92
N PRO A 38 0.53 3.78 14.42
CA PRO A 38 0.68 4.47 15.69
C PRO A 38 0.81 3.46 16.84
N ASP A 39 1.39 3.88 17.97
CA ASP A 39 1.59 3.00 19.13
C ASP A 39 0.25 2.54 19.74
N SER A 40 -0.79 3.37 19.64
CA SER A 40 -2.14 3.06 20.09
C SER A 40 -3.20 3.75 19.22
N PRO A 41 -4.43 3.19 19.12
CA PRO A 41 -5.54 3.89 18.48
C PRO A 41 -5.98 5.08 19.34
N GLN A 42 -6.44 6.15 18.69
CA GLN A 42 -6.99 7.35 19.34
C GLN A 42 -8.53 7.33 19.40
N PHE A 43 -9.12 6.15 19.23
CA PHE A 43 -10.55 5.90 19.13
C PHE A 43 -10.89 4.58 19.84
N ALA A 44 -12.17 4.38 20.13
CA ALA A 44 -12.65 3.11 20.68
C ALA A 44 -12.52 1.99 19.64
N VAL A 45 -12.02 0.83 20.06
CA VAL A 45 -11.78 -0.32 19.17
C VAL A 45 -12.94 -1.30 19.21
N SER A 46 -13.39 -1.76 18.04
CA SER A 46 -14.45 -2.79 17.94
C SER A 46 -13.88 -4.20 17.87
N THR A 47 -14.28 -5.06 18.80
CA THR A 47 -13.95 -6.50 18.82
C THR A 47 -15.00 -7.36 18.10
N GLN A 48 -16.09 -6.75 17.60
CA GLN A 48 -17.20 -7.49 16.96
C GLN A 48 -16.77 -8.18 15.65
N HIS A 49 -15.64 -7.76 15.09
CA HIS A 49 -15.12 -8.21 13.80
C HIS A 49 -13.96 -9.20 13.92
N ASP A 50 -13.66 -9.65 15.13
CA ASP A 50 -12.62 -10.65 15.39
C ASP A 50 -12.89 -11.94 14.60
N GLY A 51 -11.82 -12.55 14.09
CA GLY A 51 -11.88 -13.75 13.27
C GLY A 51 -10.84 -13.80 12.17
N THR A 52 -10.96 -14.81 11.31
CA THR A 52 -10.10 -14.97 10.13
C THR A 52 -10.74 -14.31 8.92
N TRP A 53 -9.93 -13.67 8.08
CA TRP A 53 -10.38 -12.88 6.95
C TRP A 53 -9.60 -13.24 5.68
N LEU A 54 -10.30 -13.34 4.57
CA LEU A 54 -9.74 -13.63 3.24
C LEU A 54 -10.37 -12.71 2.21
N GLY A 55 -9.58 -12.23 1.28
CA GLY A 55 -10.09 -11.48 0.15
C GLY A 55 -9.00 -11.08 -0.81
N ARG A 56 -9.13 -9.91 -1.44
CA ARG A 56 -8.17 -9.45 -2.43
C ARG A 56 -8.23 -7.94 -2.65
N ARG A 57 -7.12 -7.38 -3.13
CA ARG A 57 -7.14 -6.08 -3.82
C ARG A 57 -7.34 -6.28 -5.32
N VAL A 58 -8.11 -5.39 -5.92
CA VAL A 58 -8.42 -5.31 -7.33
C VAL A 58 -7.84 -4.00 -7.85
N ASP A 59 -6.97 -4.09 -8.84
CA ASP A 59 -6.48 -2.93 -9.56
C ASP A 59 -7.54 -2.43 -10.55
N VAL A 60 -7.68 -1.11 -10.63
CA VAL A 60 -8.58 -0.43 -11.57
C VAL A 60 -7.82 0.50 -12.52
N THR A 61 -6.48 0.46 -12.49
CA THR A 61 -5.64 1.31 -13.35
C THR A 61 -5.41 0.71 -14.72
N GLY A 62 -5.59 -0.60 -14.88
CA GLY A 62 -5.36 -1.30 -16.14
C GLY A 62 -3.87 -1.43 -16.48
N ASN A 63 -2.99 -1.22 -15.49
CA ASN A 63 -1.56 -1.41 -15.63
C ASN A 63 -1.20 -2.84 -15.24
N ASN A 64 -0.57 -3.58 -16.15
CA ASN A 64 -0.20 -4.99 -15.93
C ASN A 64 0.77 -5.20 -14.75
N MET A 65 1.47 -4.16 -14.28
CA MET A 65 2.31 -4.23 -13.08
C MET A 65 1.50 -4.27 -11.77
N CYS A 66 0.23 -3.88 -11.80
CA CYS A 66 -0.63 -3.73 -10.64
C CYS A 66 -1.55 -4.96 -10.52
N GLU A 67 -0.96 -6.15 -10.34
CA GLU A 67 -1.76 -7.39 -10.36
C GLU A 67 -2.74 -7.51 -9.19
N ARG A 68 -3.82 -8.26 -9.43
CA ARG A 68 -4.74 -8.71 -8.37
C ARG A 68 -3.96 -9.50 -7.34
N THR A 69 -4.21 -9.23 -6.07
CA THR A 69 -3.46 -9.86 -4.98
C THR A 69 -4.40 -10.33 -3.90
N THR A 70 -4.27 -11.58 -3.50
CA THR A 70 -4.98 -12.15 -2.35
C THR A 70 -4.49 -11.51 -1.06
N ILE A 71 -5.43 -11.13 -0.20
CA ILE A 71 -5.20 -10.62 1.14
C ILE A 71 -5.69 -11.69 2.12
N THR A 72 -4.85 -12.05 3.09
CA THR A 72 -5.21 -13.01 4.14
C THR A 72 -4.82 -12.46 5.50
N GLY A 73 -5.54 -12.83 6.56
CA GLY A 73 -5.12 -12.48 7.90
C GLY A 73 -6.21 -12.68 8.94
N LYS A 74 -6.04 -11.99 10.08
CA LYS A 74 -6.94 -12.10 11.23
C LYS A 74 -7.19 -10.73 11.84
N VAL A 75 -8.32 -10.62 12.52
CA VAL A 75 -8.63 -9.54 13.46
C VAL A 75 -8.71 -10.17 14.84
N VAL A 76 -7.97 -9.62 15.80
CA VAL A 76 -7.95 -10.07 17.20
C VAL A 76 -7.99 -8.83 18.08
N ASP A 77 -8.95 -8.78 19.01
CA ASP A 77 -9.21 -7.62 19.85
C ASP A 77 -9.39 -6.32 19.03
N GLY A 78 -10.04 -6.43 17.86
CA GLY A 78 -10.24 -5.35 16.90
C GLY A 78 -8.99 -4.86 16.16
N PHE A 79 -7.83 -5.50 16.39
CA PHE A 79 -6.60 -5.25 15.65
C PHE A 79 -6.47 -6.18 14.45
N ALA A 80 -6.51 -5.61 13.25
CA ALA A 80 -6.30 -6.32 12.00
C ALA A 80 -4.79 -6.54 11.75
N THR A 81 -4.42 -7.80 11.49
CA THR A 81 -3.11 -8.18 10.96
C THR A 81 -3.32 -9.00 9.69
N LEU A 82 -3.02 -8.38 8.55
CA LEU A 82 -3.25 -8.94 7.22
C LEU A 82 -1.94 -8.97 6.41
N ASN A 83 -1.91 -9.77 5.36
CA ASN A 83 -0.77 -9.93 4.47
C ASN A 83 -1.20 -9.93 3.00
N LEU A 84 -0.48 -9.16 2.19
CA LEU A 84 -0.51 -9.25 0.74
C LEU A 84 0.33 -10.44 0.28
N THR A 85 -0.31 -11.47 -0.27
CA THR A 85 0.35 -12.74 -0.62
C THR A 85 1.48 -12.60 -1.64
N TYR A 86 1.37 -11.69 -2.60
CA TYR A 86 2.31 -11.59 -3.71
C TYR A 86 3.71 -11.11 -3.31
N ASN A 87 3.83 -10.27 -2.28
CA ASN A 87 5.10 -9.68 -1.85
C ASN A 87 5.32 -9.71 -0.33
N GLY A 88 4.42 -10.36 0.42
CA GLY A 88 4.50 -10.48 1.87
C GLY A 88 4.30 -9.17 2.64
N THR A 89 3.79 -8.10 2.03
CA THR A 89 3.55 -6.83 2.75
C THR A 89 2.53 -7.04 3.85
N SER A 90 2.93 -6.82 5.10
CA SER A 90 2.02 -6.84 6.23
C SER A 90 1.26 -5.53 6.33
N LEU A 91 -0.06 -5.62 6.50
CA LEU A 91 -0.99 -4.53 6.66
C LEU A 91 -1.59 -4.63 8.07
N LYS A 92 -1.50 -3.55 8.84
CA LYS A 92 -1.95 -3.54 10.25
C LYS A 92 -2.81 -2.33 10.55
N GLY A 93 -3.78 -2.46 11.44
CA GLY A 93 -4.63 -1.33 11.84
C GLY A 93 -5.71 -1.74 12.83
N TRP A 94 -6.36 -0.76 13.45
CA TRP A 94 -7.49 -0.98 14.34
C TRP A 94 -8.80 -0.62 13.67
N ILE A 95 -9.86 -1.32 14.03
CA ILE A 95 -11.23 -1.02 13.60
C ILE A 95 -11.83 0.01 14.54
N ASN A 96 -12.22 1.16 14.01
CA ASN A 96 -12.92 2.21 14.75
C ASN A 96 -14.36 1.73 15.08
N ALA A 97 -14.69 1.66 16.37
CA ALA A 97 -16.00 1.24 16.84
C ALA A 97 -17.12 2.23 16.52
N ASP A 98 -16.80 3.53 16.49
CA ASP A 98 -17.79 4.58 16.34
C ASP A 98 -18.16 4.78 14.87
N GLU A 99 -17.15 4.72 13.99
CA GLU A 99 -17.32 5.00 12.55
C GLU A 99 -17.41 3.73 11.69
N GLY A 100 -17.03 2.57 12.24
CA GLY A 100 -16.95 1.33 11.46
C GLY A 100 -15.89 1.40 10.36
N GLU A 101 -14.81 2.13 10.58
CA GLU A 101 -13.72 2.33 9.61
C GLU A 101 -12.48 1.50 9.96
N LEU A 102 -11.71 1.14 8.92
CA LEU A 102 -10.41 0.49 9.05
C LEU A 102 -9.40 1.17 8.12
N THR A 103 -8.37 1.77 8.73
CA THR A 103 -7.17 2.23 8.03
C THR A 103 -6.04 1.25 8.27
N LEU A 104 -5.38 0.80 7.19
CA LEU A 104 -4.28 -0.16 7.27
C LEU A 104 -2.95 0.52 6.92
N TYR A 105 -1.98 0.31 7.80
CA TYR A 105 -0.60 0.75 7.69
C TYR A 105 0.25 -0.39 7.10
N ALA A 106 0.87 -0.13 5.96
CA ALA A 106 1.64 -1.11 5.24
C ALA A 106 3.12 -1.09 5.62
N SER A 107 3.68 -2.27 5.86
CA SER A 107 5.12 -2.45 6.07
C SER A 107 5.78 -2.85 4.75
N ASN A 108 6.19 -1.86 3.96
CA ASN A 108 6.92 -2.08 2.71
C ASN A 108 8.04 -1.06 2.56
N ARG A 109 9.19 -1.46 1.99
CA ARG A 109 10.34 -0.56 1.81
C ARG A 109 10.33 0.20 0.49
N GLN A 110 9.60 -0.31 -0.50
CA GLN A 110 9.62 0.22 -1.87
C GLN A 110 8.32 0.93 -2.22
N TRP A 111 7.19 0.48 -1.68
CA TRP A 111 5.86 0.89 -2.12
C TRP A 111 5.09 1.53 -0.96
N ASP A 112 4.71 2.79 -1.11
CA ASP A 112 3.92 3.54 -0.12
C ASP A 112 2.42 3.27 -0.34
N TYR A 113 1.97 2.12 0.17
CA TYR A 113 0.58 1.72 0.11
C TYR A 113 -0.29 2.50 1.09
N ARG A 114 -1.45 2.92 0.60
CA ARG A 114 -2.54 3.50 1.39
C ARG A 114 -3.76 2.61 1.26
N PHE A 115 -4.33 2.23 2.40
CA PHE A 115 -5.50 1.38 2.48
C PHE A 115 -6.47 2.00 3.49
N SER A 116 -7.69 2.24 3.04
CA SER A 116 -8.81 2.62 3.90
C SER A 116 -10.06 1.87 3.46
N GLY A 117 -10.97 1.61 4.38
CA GLY A 117 -12.21 0.92 4.10
C GLY A 117 -13.21 1.01 5.23
N SER A 118 -14.43 0.57 4.94
CA SER A 118 -15.50 0.42 5.92
C SER A 118 -15.70 -1.05 6.27
N VAL A 119 -16.13 -1.27 7.50
CA VAL A 119 -16.31 -2.57 8.12
C VAL A 119 -17.80 -2.84 8.25
N GLY A 120 -18.26 -3.87 7.55
CA GLY A 120 -19.58 -4.46 7.73
C GLY A 120 -19.52 -5.71 8.60
N LYS A 121 -20.67 -6.40 8.74
CA LYS A 121 -20.81 -7.61 9.56
C LYS A 121 -19.84 -8.72 9.12
N ASP A 122 -19.91 -9.12 7.86
CA ASP A 122 -19.15 -10.26 7.30
C ASP A 122 -18.21 -9.84 6.16
N LYS A 123 -18.12 -8.54 5.89
CA LYS A 123 -17.34 -7.98 4.78
C LYS A 123 -16.70 -6.67 5.15
N ILE A 124 -15.41 -6.53 4.85
CA ILE A 124 -14.66 -5.27 4.90
C ILE A 124 -14.34 -4.89 3.46
N GLN A 125 -14.50 -3.63 3.09
CA GLN A 125 -14.17 -3.19 1.73
C GLN A 125 -13.75 -1.73 1.67
N GLY A 126 -12.96 -1.39 0.67
CA GLY A 126 -12.49 -0.01 0.55
C GLY A 126 -11.62 0.25 -0.65
N LYS A 127 -10.79 1.29 -0.53
CA LYS A 127 -9.89 1.77 -1.58
C LYS A 127 -8.45 1.56 -1.17
N TRP A 128 -7.60 1.38 -2.17
CA TRP A 128 -6.16 1.37 -1.99
C TRP A 128 -5.45 2.13 -3.11
N PHE A 129 -4.28 2.67 -2.83
CA PHE A 129 -3.43 3.33 -3.82
C PHE A 129 -1.97 3.39 -3.37
N LEU A 130 -1.07 3.58 -4.33
CA LEU A 130 0.33 3.96 -4.08
C LEU A 130 0.46 5.48 -4.16
N THR A 131 1.15 6.11 -3.20
CA THR A 131 1.51 7.53 -3.33
C THR A 131 2.70 7.73 -4.28
N ASN A 132 3.59 6.73 -4.33
CA ASN A 132 4.84 6.72 -5.10
C ASN A 132 4.78 5.80 -6.32
N GLY A 133 3.58 5.49 -6.81
CA GLY A 133 3.38 4.62 -7.96
C GLY A 133 2.01 4.83 -8.60
N PRO A 134 1.78 4.28 -9.81
CA PRO A 134 0.54 4.52 -10.54
C PRO A 134 -0.64 3.68 -10.04
N CYS A 135 -0.37 2.60 -9.29
CA CYS A 135 -1.36 1.59 -8.94
C CYS A 135 -2.40 2.09 -7.93
N LYS A 136 -3.68 1.78 -8.18
CA LYS A 136 -4.80 2.06 -7.28
C LYS A 136 -5.99 1.16 -7.57
N GLY A 137 -6.91 1.07 -6.64
CA GLY A 137 -8.19 0.40 -6.88
C GLY A 137 -8.98 0.15 -5.62
N THR A 138 -9.69 -0.97 -5.60
CA THR A 138 -10.53 -1.38 -4.50
C THR A 138 -9.99 -2.63 -3.84
N TRP A 139 -10.38 -2.90 -2.61
CA TRP A 139 -10.05 -4.14 -1.93
C TRP A 139 -11.23 -4.58 -1.09
N TYR A 140 -11.27 -5.87 -0.77
CA TYR A 140 -12.26 -6.41 0.13
C TYR A 140 -11.71 -7.62 0.89
N LEU A 141 -12.35 -7.92 2.01
CA LEU A 141 -12.20 -9.13 2.81
C LEU A 141 -13.57 -9.66 3.17
N GLU A 142 -13.68 -10.97 3.24
CA GLU A 142 -14.85 -11.69 3.72
C GLU A 142 -14.44 -12.49 4.96
N LYS A 143 -15.30 -12.47 5.97
CA LYS A 143 -15.08 -13.21 7.21
C LYS A 143 -15.15 -14.69 6.90
N GLN A 144 -14.15 -15.44 7.35
CA GLN A 144 -14.12 -16.88 7.20
C GLN A 144 -14.88 -17.51 8.37
N VAL A 145 -15.73 -18.48 8.04
CA VAL A 145 -16.56 -19.25 8.99
C VAL A 145 -15.67 -20.03 9.96
#